data_AF-A0A0F9QGK5-F1
#
_entry.id   AF-A0A0F9QGK5-F1
#
_cell.length_a   1.000
_cell.length_b   1.000
_cell.length_c   1.000
_cell.angle_alpha   90.00
_cell.angle_beta   90.00
_cell.angle_gamma   90.00
#
_symmetry.space_group_name_H-M   'P 1'
#
loop_
_entity.id
_entity.type
_entity.pdbx_description
1 polymer ?
#
loop_
_entity_poly.entity_id
_entity_poly.type
_entity_poly.pdbx_seq_one_letter_code
_entity_poly.pdbx_strand_id
1 'polypeptide(L)'
;MEDQEIWVDKSEAERVRIAVNEFKEKLFLDIRQYYQAEDGDWRPTKKGVSLPADKLDELKMALEKLQVPDAPKTDEPEASEESEASPAPSPEPSEEPEAPPEQ
;
A
#
# COMPACT_ATOMS: atom_id res chain seq x y z
N MET A 1 -6.28 -15.91 2.75
CA MET A 1 -6.95 -14.78 3.44
C MET A 1 -6.76 -13.63 2.48
N GLU A 2 -7.84 -13.10 1.89
CA GLU A 2 -7.75 -12.06 0.84
C GLU A 2 -7.00 -10.84 1.37
N ASP A 3 -6.05 -10.35 0.58
CA ASP A 3 -5.25 -9.16 0.84
C ASP A 3 -6.20 -7.97 0.79
N GLN A 4 -6.61 -7.45 1.95
CA GLN A 4 -7.51 -6.31 2.02
C GLN A 4 -6.71 -5.02 1.86
N GLU A 5 -6.79 -4.42 0.67
CA GLU A 5 -6.28 -3.09 0.40
C GLU A 5 -7.38 -2.09 0.06
N ILE A 6 -7.23 -0.88 0.59
CA ILE A 6 -8.16 0.24 0.41
C ILE A 6 -7.36 1.43 -0.07
N TRP A 7 -7.87 2.12 -1.09
CA TRP A 7 -7.30 3.35 -1.62
C TRP A 7 -8.18 4.54 -1.23
N VAL A 8 -7.54 5.64 -0.81
CA VAL A 8 -8.20 6.89 -0.42
C VAL A 8 -7.57 8.03 -1.21
N ASP A 9 -8.33 8.65 -2.11
CA ASP A 9 -7.85 9.75 -2.93
C ASP A 9 -7.81 11.05 -2.11
N LYS A 10 -6.62 11.67 -2.05
CA LYS A 10 -6.40 12.95 -1.37
C LYS A 10 -6.60 14.12 -2.34
N SER A 11 -6.05 13.95 -3.55
CA SER A 11 -6.09 14.89 -4.68
C SER A 11 -5.92 14.10 -5.99
N GLU A 12 -6.05 14.74 -7.15
CA GLU A 12 -5.88 14.07 -8.47
C GLU A 12 -4.53 13.33 -8.64
N ALA A 13 -3.44 13.88 -8.10
CA ALA A 13 -2.12 13.27 -8.20
C ALA A 13 -1.65 12.58 -6.89
N GLU A 14 -2.50 12.47 -5.86
CA GLU A 14 -2.13 11.93 -4.55
C GLU A 14 -3.19 10.99 -3.99
N ARG A 15 -2.79 9.75 -3.67
CA ARG A 15 -3.66 8.77 -3.04
C ARG A 15 -2.99 8.10 -1.85
N VAL A 16 -3.76 7.59 -0.90
CA VAL A 16 -3.27 6.87 0.27
C VAL A 16 -3.70 5.43 0.15
N ARG A 17 -2.72 4.51 0.22
CA ARG A 17 -2.97 3.07 0.30
C ARG A 17 -3.00 2.65 1.76
N ILE A 18 -4.03 1.93 2.14
CA ILE A 18 -4.20 1.30 3.44
C ILE A 18 -4.28 -0.20 3.17
N ALA A 19 -3.28 -0.96 3.58
CA ALA A 19 -3.21 -2.39 3.32
C ALA A 19 -2.80 -3.15 4.58
N VAL A 20 -3.43 -4.31 4.82
CA VAL A 20 -2.98 -5.25 5.84
C VAL A 20 -2.15 -6.33 5.16
N ASN A 21 -0.89 -6.46 5.55
CA ASN A 21 0.04 -7.45 5.03
C ASN A 21 0.48 -8.40 6.13
N GLU A 22 0.69 -9.67 5.78
CA GLU A 22 1.34 -10.62 6.68
C GLU A 22 2.84 -10.70 6.36
N PHE A 23 3.68 -10.46 7.37
CA PHE A 23 5.11 -10.58 7.25
C PHE A 23 5.66 -11.37 8.44
N LYS A 24 6.29 -12.52 8.17
CA LYS A 24 6.83 -13.43 9.20
C LYS A 24 5.77 -13.80 10.25
N GLU A 25 4.61 -14.29 9.78
CA GLU A 25 3.48 -14.73 10.63
C GLU A 25 2.90 -13.61 11.52
N LYS A 26 3.22 -12.35 11.21
CA LYS A 26 2.68 -11.18 11.91
C LYS A 26 1.98 -10.29 10.91
N LEU A 27 0.80 -9.84 11.28
CA LEU A 27 0.03 -8.89 10.49
C LEU A 27 0.53 -7.47 10.77
N PHE A 28 0.64 -6.68 9.70
CA PHE A 28 1.05 -5.29 9.71
C PHE A 28 0.07 -4.46 8.89
N LEU A 29 -0.39 -3.36 9.45
CA LEU A 29 -1.11 -2.32 8.75
C LEU A 29 -0.12 -1.33 8.15
N ASP A 30 -0.03 -1.28 6.82
CA ASP A 30 0.72 -0.26 6.10
C ASP A 30 -0.23 0.83 5.61
N ILE A 31 0.00 2.07 6.06
CA ILE A 31 -0.69 3.26 5.58
C ILE A 31 0.36 4.12 4.90
N ARG A 32 0.30 4.22 3.58
CA ARG A 32 1.34 4.91 2.80
C ARG A 32 0.73 5.82 1.75
N GLN A 33 1.28 7.02 1.65
CA GLN A 33 0.92 7.95 0.59
C GLN A 33 1.67 7.58 -0.70
N TYR A 34 0.93 7.57 -1.80
CA TYR A 34 1.40 7.43 -3.17
C TYR A 34 1.15 8.73 -3.92
N TYR A 35 2.06 9.05 -4.83
CA TYR A 35 1.92 10.15 -5.76
C TYR A 35 1.99 9.62 -7.19
N GLN A 36 1.31 10.29 -8.11
CA GLN A 36 1.46 10.02 -9.53
C GLN A 36 2.72 10.73 -10.02
N ALA A 37 3.65 9.97 -10.58
CA ALA A 37 4.82 10.52 -11.25
C ALA A 37 4.44 11.11 -12.62
N GLU A 38 5.34 11.89 -13.22
CA GLU A 38 5.14 12.48 -14.56
C GLU A 38 4.91 11.44 -15.67
N ASP A 39 5.28 10.19 -15.41
CA ASP A 39 5.10 9.03 -16.30
C ASP A 39 3.74 8.33 -16.12
N GLY A 40 2.88 8.83 -15.23
CA GLY A 40 1.60 8.21 -14.87
C GLY A 40 1.69 7.11 -13.81
N ASP A 41 2.91 6.68 -13.46
CA ASP A 41 3.15 5.64 -12.47
C ASP A 41 2.90 6.11 -11.02
N TRP A 42 2.22 5.27 -10.25
CA TRP A 42 1.97 5.54 -8.84
C TRP A 42 3.12 5.06 -7.97
N ARG A 43 3.89 6.01 -7.43
CA ARG A 43 5.06 5.72 -6.61
C ARG A 43 4.78 5.90 -5.12
N PRO A 44 5.21 4.96 -4.27
CA PRO A 44 5.14 5.15 -2.83
C PRO A 44 6.05 6.29 -2.42
N THR A 45 5.54 7.17 -1.57
CA THR A 45 6.35 8.20 -0.93
C THR A 45 7.03 7.65 0.33
N LYS A 46 7.95 8.46 0.88
CA LYS A 46 8.50 8.25 2.22
C LYS A 46 7.51 8.62 3.33
N LYS A 47 6.35 9.21 2.98
CA LYS A 47 5.27 9.52 3.92
C LYS A 47 4.39 8.28 4.05
N GLY A 48 4.59 7.56 5.14
CA GLY A 48 3.77 6.41 5.50
C GLY A 48 4.13 5.94 6.89
N VAL A 49 3.25 5.15 7.45
CA VAL A 49 3.44 4.50 8.74
C VAL A 49 3.04 3.03 8.60
N SER A 50 3.90 2.17 9.14
CA SER A 50 3.63 0.74 9.22
C SER A 50 3.47 0.39 10.69
N LEU A 51 2.32 -0.17 11.05
CA LEU A 51 1.95 -0.50 12.43
C LEU A 51 1.71 -2.00 12.53
N PRO A 52 2.06 -2.65 13.66
CA PRO A 52 1.64 -4.02 13.90
C PRO A 52 0.11 -4.07 14.06
N ALA A 53 -0.53 -5.13 13.55
CA ALA A 53 -1.97 -5.30 13.63
C ALA A 53 -2.51 -5.39 15.08
N ASP A 54 -1.65 -5.72 16.05
CA ASP A 54 -1.98 -5.68 17.48
C ASP A 54 -2.42 -4.27 17.94
N LYS A 55 -1.97 -3.22 17.25
CA LYS A 55 -2.31 -1.81 17.52
C LYS A 55 -3.49 -1.28 16.70
N LEU A 56 -4.12 -2.12 15.88
CA LEU A 56 -5.18 -1.70 14.96
C LEU A 56 -6.44 -1.25 15.73
N ASP A 57 -6.76 -1.92 16.83
CA ASP A 57 -7.89 -1.57 17.70
C ASP A 57 -7.72 -0.18 18.33
N GLU A 58 -6.52 0.10 18.86
CA GLU A 58 -6.16 1.41 19.43
C GLU A 58 -6.22 2.53 18.39
N LEU A 59 -5.74 2.27 17.17
CA LEU A 59 -5.84 3.20 16.05
C LEU A 59 -7.29 3.49 15.67
N LYS A 60 -8.14 2.45 15.57
CA LYS A 60 -9.56 2.59 15.26
C LYS A 60 -10.27 3.45 16.30
N MET A 61 -10.06 3.17 17.59
CA MET A 61 -10.61 3.97 18.67
C MET A 61 -10.14 5.44 18.63
N ALA A 62 -8.89 5.68 18.27
CA ALA A 62 -8.35 7.04 18.14
C ALA A 62 -8.99 7.80 16.98
N LEU A 63 -9.17 7.14 15.83
CA LEU A 63 -9.85 7.70 14.66
C LEU A 63 -11.32 8.02 14.99
N GLU A 64 -12.03 7.13 15.68
CA GLU A 64 -13.41 7.36 16.13
C GLU A 64 -13.54 8.57 17.06
N LYS A 65 -12.57 8.79 17.95
CA LYS A 65 -12.55 9.97 18.84
C LYS A 65 -12.23 11.28 18.12
N LEU A 66 -11.48 11.23 17.03
CA LEU A 66 -11.01 12.40 16.28
C LEU A 66 -11.88 12.73 15.06
N GLN A 67 -13.02 12.06 14.87
CA GLN A 67 -13.96 12.37 13.79
C GLN A 67 -14.48 13.81 13.96
N VAL A 68 -13.85 14.75 13.26
CA VAL A 68 -14.37 16.10 13.06
C VAL A 68 -15.39 16.05 11.92
N PRO A 69 -16.58 16.67 12.07
CA PRO A 69 -17.51 16.81 10.96
C PRO A 69 -16.83 17.57 9.82
N ASP A 70 -16.80 16.91 8.67
CA ASP A 70 -16.21 17.29 7.38
C ASP A 70 -16.31 18.80 7.07
N ALA A 71 -15.17 19.47 6.97
CA ALA A 71 -15.08 20.80 6.37
C ALA A 71 -14.70 20.64 4.89
N PRO A 72 -15.40 21.32 3.96
CA PRO A 72 -15.35 21.02 2.54
C PRO A 72 -13.99 21.28 1.91
N LYS A 73 -13.59 20.34 1.05
CA LYS A 73 -12.44 20.36 0.15
C LYS A 73 -12.43 21.62 -0.72
N THR A 74 -11.25 22.25 -0.82
CA THR A 74 -10.92 23.16 -1.93
C THR A 74 -10.12 22.37 -2.97
N ASP A 75 -10.77 22.17 -4.12
CA ASP A 75 -10.30 22.10 -5.52
C ASP A 75 -8.79 22.01 -5.79
N GLU A 76 -8.27 21.02 -6.56
CA GLU A 76 -8.38 20.78 -8.03
C GLU A 76 -7.22 21.53 -8.79
N PRO A 77 -6.76 21.19 -10.02
CA PRO A 77 -6.45 19.90 -10.65
C PRO A 77 -5.03 19.79 -11.27
N GLU A 78 -4.81 18.71 -12.03
CA GLU A 78 -3.97 18.61 -13.26
C GLU A 78 -2.69 17.76 -13.17
N ALA A 79 -2.74 16.55 -13.76
CA ALA A 79 -1.98 16.23 -14.98
C ALA A 79 -2.18 14.76 -15.40
N SER A 80 -3.10 14.60 -16.35
CA SER A 80 -3.08 13.79 -17.58
C SER A 80 -2.15 12.57 -17.74
N GLU A 81 -2.80 11.47 -18.17
CA GLU A 81 -2.35 10.49 -19.21
C GLU A 81 -1.11 9.63 -18.89
N GLU A 82 -0.91 8.38 -19.33
CA GLU A 82 -1.66 7.18 -19.72
C GLU A 82 -0.54 6.10 -19.88
N SER A 83 -0.89 4.81 -19.89
CA SER A 83 -0.12 3.75 -20.57
C SER A 83 0.86 2.87 -19.76
N GLU A 84 0.29 1.78 -19.23
CA GLU A 84 0.68 0.40 -19.57
C GLU A 84 2.15 -0.05 -19.40
N ALA A 85 2.46 -0.71 -18.27
CA ALA A 85 3.30 -1.92 -18.25
C ALA A 85 3.19 -2.69 -16.91
N SER A 86 2.32 -3.70 -16.89
CA SER A 86 2.61 -4.93 -16.13
C SER A 86 3.88 -5.54 -16.73
N PRO A 87 4.85 -6.05 -15.94
CA PRO A 87 4.58 -7.16 -15.04
C PRO A 87 5.23 -7.05 -13.65
N ALA A 88 4.56 -7.70 -12.70
CA ALA A 88 5.14 -8.09 -11.43
C ALA A 88 6.49 -8.82 -11.61
N PRO A 89 7.42 -8.61 -10.67
CA PRO A 89 8.11 -9.77 -10.12
C PRO A 89 7.86 -9.80 -8.61
N SER A 90 6.90 -10.61 -8.17
CA SER A 90 6.97 -11.15 -6.81
C SER A 90 7.79 -12.45 -6.85
N PRO A 91 8.69 -12.66 -5.89
CA PRO A 91 9.79 -13.63 -5.97
C PRO A 91 9.39 -15.03 -5.50
N GLU A 92 9.96 -16.08 -6.12
CA GLU A 92 10.06 -17.41 -5.51
C GLU A 92 11.53 -17.72 -5.18
N PRO A 93 11.86 -17.97 -3.89
CA PRO A 93 13.13 -18.55 -3.47
C PRO A 93 13.06 -20.09 -3.41
N SER A 94 14.18 -20.72 -3.78
CA SER A 94 14.62 -22.07 -3.38
C SER A 94 13.87 -23.30 -3.91
N GLU A 95 14.54 -24.07 -4.78
CA GLU A 95 14.53 -25.54 -4.68
C GLU A 95 15.94 -26.11 -4.96
N GLU A 96 16.17 -27.30 -4.43
CA GLU A 96 17.38 -27.92 -3.87
C GLU A 96 18.46 -28.38 -4.89
N PRO A 97 19.73 -28.64 -4.49
CA PRO A 97 20.75 -29.23 -5.37
C PRO A 97 20.47 -30.70 -5.73
N GLU A 98 20.28 -31.00 -7.01
CA GLU A 98 20.37 -32.37 -7.51
C GLU A 98 21.85 -32.81 -7.64
N ALA A 99 22.25 -33.72 -6.75
CA ALA A 99 23.44 -34.53 -6.95
C ALA A 99 23.21 -35.50 -8.12
N PRO A 100 24.17 -35.72 -9.04
CA PRO A 100 24.00 -36.72 -10.08
C PRO A 100 24.13 -38.13 -9.48
N PRO A 101 23.25 -39.09 -9.85
CA PRO A 101 23.43 -40.48 -9.49
C PRO A 101 24.57 -41.13 -10.30
N GLU A 102 25.23 -42.06 -9.62
CA GLU A 102 26.35 -42.89 -10.05
C GLU A 102 25.92 -43.96 -11.08
N GLN A 103 26.42 -43.89 -12.32
CA GLN A 103 26.63 -45.01 -13.25
C GLN A 103 27.74 -44.65 -14.26
#